data_AF-A0ABD4W6R4-F1
#
_entry.id   AF-A0ABD4W6R4-F1
#
_cell.length_a   1.000
_cell.length_b   1.000
_cell.length_c   1.000
_cell.angle_alpha   90.00
_cell.angle_beta   90.00
_cell.angle_gamma   90.00
#
_symmetry.space_group_name_H-M   'P 1'
#
loop_
_entity.id
_entity.type
_entity.pdbx_description
1 polymer ?
#
loop_
_entity_poly.entity_id
_entity_poly.type
_entity_poly.pdbx_seq_one_letter_code
_entity_poly.pdbx_strand_id
1 'polypeptide(L)'
;MGNVVDYVRREFRGFGELAFSNVDSLVLSELSYMRLPGLVPAFGEAKSVATVPIRDLLRAESYDEMFVSNSSEMNDYRLSLLRAVCESPRFRGLRVGEYDERLDEGEQQQFAAMTFDLGADFGLYVAFRGTDGTLVGWKEDFNMAVRCPVPSQESAYRYADSILDRTERFLSAKKSPDIMIGGHSKGGNMAVYAAMQITQSDIEATNERAQRLGLLPALGGSVPGRNCRISRIFSHDGPGMSQVMVHSRAYQAIAARIDKTVPESSIIGMLLQSQIKPTFVKADAISILQHMGSSWQVTQSGEFERASELTGGAQLIGKTIDGWFDRVSQEQRERAINQIYDIFAAAGYGNIADLVANWTDSLPKIVAAARGTDVQTRELIKDVFKAIPASAAKVAVGELRNDKEGDA
;
A
#
# COMPACT_ATOMS: atom_id res chain seq x y z
N MET A 1 -13.04 -1.11 21.44
CA MET A 1 -12.06 -0.43 20.57
C MET A 1 -12.77 0.20 19.39
N GLY A 2 -12.08 0.99 18.57
CA GLY A 2 -12.64 1.58 17.35
C GLY A 2 -11.67 1.47 16.19
N ASN A 3 -12.11 1.76 14.98
CA ASN A 3 -11.27 1.73 13.79
C ASN A 3 -10.50 3.05 13.60
N VAL A 4 -9.87 3.22 12.43
CA VAL A 4 -9.12 4.44 12.08
C VAL A 4 -9.98 5.70 12.05
N VAL A 5 -11.26 5.61 11.67
CA VAL A 5 -12.17 6.78 11.68
C VAL A 5 -12.48 7.18 13.12
N ASP A 6 -12.72 6.19 14.00
CA ASP A 6 -12.94 6.45 15.42
C ASP A 6 -11.71 7.09 16.06
N TYR A 7 -10.50 6.63 15.72
CA TYR A 7 -9.25 7.27 16.12
C TYR A 7 -9.18 8.75 15.73
N VAL A 8 -9.42 9.07 14.46
CA VAL A 8 -9.40 10.46 13.98
C VAL A 8 -10.40 11.35 14.73
N ARG A 9 -11.57 10.81 15.07
CA ARG A 9 -12.65 11.52 15.79
C ARG A 9 -12.39 11.76 17.27
N ARG A 10 -11.39 11.12 17.89
CA ARG A 10 -11.15 11.20 19.34
C ARG A 10 -9.73 11.61 19.74
N GLU A 11 -8.76 11.44 18.86
CA GLU A 11 -7.40 11.94 19.09
C GLU A 11 -7.31 13.41 18.69
N PHE A 12 -7.24 14.29 19.69
CA PHE A 12 -7.22 15.74 19.48
C PHE A 12 -5.84 16.36 19.69
N ARG A 13 -4.87 15.60 20.20
CA ARG A 13 -3.49 16.08 20.36
C ARG A 13 -2.88 16.28 18.98
N GLY A 14 -2.39 17.49 18.70
CA GLY A 14 -1.70 17.79 17.44
C GLY A 14 -0.36 17.05 17.30
N PHE A 15 0.28 17.13 16.13
CA PHE A 15 1.56 16.44 15.88
C PHE A 15 2.71 16.91 16.80
N GLY A 16 2.61 18.12 17.38
CA GLY A 16 3.58 18.63 18.36
C GLY A 16 3.38 18.10 19.79
N GLU A 17 2.20 17.56 20.11
CA GLU A 17 1.88 17.00 21.42
C GLU A 17 1.98 15.46 21.43
N LEU A 18 1.55 14.83 20.33
CA LEU A 18 1.69 13.40 20.10
C LEU A 18 2.36 13.20 18.73
N ALA A 19 3.55 12.61 18.75
CA ALA A 19 4.35 12.36 17.56
C ALA A 19 3.57 11.58 16.49
N PHE A 20 3.92 11.81 15.22
CA PHE A 20 3.31 11.12 14.10
C PHE A 20 3.54 9.60 14.19
N SER A 21 2.46 8.82 14.09
CA SER A 21 2.41 7.39 14.37
C SER A 21 2.10 6.56 13.12
N ASN A 22 2.16 5.23 13.25
CA ASN A 22 1.76 4.31 12.18
C ASN A 22 0.26 4.43 11.87
N VAL A 23 -0.58 4.81 12.85
CA VAL A 23 -2.02 5.03 12.64
C VAL A 23 -2.25 6.28 11.81
N ASP A 24 -1.53 7.37 12.07
CA ASP A 24 -1.59 8.59 11.24
C ASP A 24 -1.18 8.32 9.80
N SER A 25 -0.11 7.54 9.60
CA SER A 25 0.32 7.10 8.28
C SER A 25 -0.75 6.28 7.57
N LEU A 26 -1.46 5.38 8.28
CA LEU A 26 -2.54 4.62 7.68
C LEU A 26 -3.70 5.54 7.28
N VAL A 27 -4.08 6.52 8.10
CA VAL A 27 -5.09 7.53 7.74
C VAL A 27 -4.73 8.23 6.43
N LEU A 28 -3.49 8.72 6.27
CA LEU A 28 -3.05 9.39 5.04
C LEU A 28 -2.95 8.42 3.84
N SER A 29 -2.60 7.16 4.10
CA SER A 29 -2.57 6.11 3.07
C SER A 29 -3.99 5.77 2.58
N GLU A 30 -4.96 5.73 3.48
CA GLU A 30 -6.37 5.49 3.15
C GLU A 30 -6.98 6.66 2.38
N LEU A 31 -6.63 7.91 2.74
CA LEU A 31 -7.04 9.10 1.98
C LEU A 31 -6.51 9.08 0.54
N SER A 32 -5.35 8.45 0.29
CA SER A 32 -4.78 8.37 -1.07
C SER A 32 -5.65 7.57 -2.04
N TYR A 33 -6.63 6.80 -1.56
CA TYR A 33 -7.59 6.10 -2.40
C TYR A 33 -8.65 6.99 -3.02
N MET A 34 -8.83 8.23 -2.53
CA MET A 34 -9.73 9.19 -3.16
C MET A 34 -9.13 9.72 -4.47
N ARG A 35 -9.95 9.86 -5.50
CA ARG A 35 -9.54 10.52 -6.74
C ARG A 35 -9.72 12.03 -6.61
N LEU A 36 -8.71 12.80 -6.97
CA LEU A 36 -8.72 14.26 -6.82
C LEU A 36 -8.47 15.03 -8.13
N PRO A 37 -8.97 14.58 -9.31
CA PRO A 37 -8.71 15.27 -10.57
C PRO A 37 -9.28 16.69 -10.53
N GLY A 38 -8.43 17.69 -10.78
CA GLY A 38 -8.83 19.11 -10.80
C GLY A 38 -9.25 19.70 -9.45
N LEU A 39 -9.26 18.92 -8.35
CA LEU A 39 -9.61 19.40 -7.02
C LEU A 39 -8.40 19.96 -6.26
N VAL A 40 -7.21 19.46 -6.58
CA VAL A 40 -5.94 19.85 -5.97
C VAL A 40 -4.89 20.12 -7.06
N PRO A 41 -3.80 20.85 -6.77
CA PRO A 41 -2.73 21.07 -7.73
C PRO A 41 -2.18 19.74 -8.25
N ALA A 42 -2.03 19.61 -9.57
CA ALA A 42 -1.52 18.39 -10.16
C ALA A 42 0.01 18.31 -10.03
N PHE A 43 0.54 17.10 -10.04
CA PHE A 43 1.96 16.85 -9.90
C PHE A 43 2.77 17.52 -11.01
N GLY A 44 3.77 18.32 -10.60
CA GLY A 44 4.70 18.97 -11.53
C GLY A 44 4.19 20.26 -12.19
N GLU A 45 2.96 20.72 -11.89
CA GLU A 45 2.44 21.99 -12.43
C GLU A 45 3.18 23.21 -11.88
N ALA A 46 3.70 23.12 -10.66
CA ALA A 46 4.42 24.18 -9.99
C ALA A 46 5.89 23.83 -9.73
N LYS A 47 6.75 24.85 -9.74
CA LYS A 47 8.19 24.72 -9.43
C LYS A 47 8.46 24.23 -8.00
N SER A 48 7.60 24.60 -7.07
CA SER A 48 7.61 24.16 -5.67
C SER A 48 6.36 23.36 -5.39
N VAL A 49 6.40 22.51 -4.37
CA VAL A 49 5.23 21.72 -3.92
C VAL A 49 4.04 22.64 -3.65
N ALA A 50 2.94 22.41 -4.36
CA ALA A 50 1.70 23.17 -4.26
C ALA A 50 0.59 22.34 -3.62
N THR A 51 -0.09 22.92 -2.63
CA THR A 51 -1.14 22.24 -1.86
C THR A 51 -2.32 23.17 -1.57
N VAL A 52 -3.49 22.61 -1.32
CA VAL A 52 -4.70 23.29 -0.83
C VAL A 52 -5.11 22.73 0.54
N PRO A 53 -5.80 23.50 1.40
CA PRO A 53 -6.36 22.98 2.66
C PRO A 53 -7.22 21.72 2.43
N ILE A 54 -7.05 20.69 3.26
CA ILE A 54 -7.77 19.42 3.08
C ILE A 54 -9.30 19.57 3.16
N ARG A 55 -9.78 20.55 3.94
CA ARG A 55 -11.21 20.88 4.07
C ARG A 55 -11.84 21.37 2.77
N ASP A 56 -11.05 21.86 1.83
CA ASP A 56 -11.56 22.35 0.54
C ASP A 56 -12.00 21.18 -0.37
N LEU A 57 -11.71 19.93 0.03
CA LEU A 57 -12.18 18.71 -0.63
C LEU A 57 -13.63 18.33 -0.26
N LEU A 58 -14.24 18.96 0.74
CA LEU A 58 -15.65 18.69 1.09
C LEU A 58 -16.61 19.37 0.09
N ARG A 59 -16.66 18.83 -1.12
CA ARG A 59 -17.46 19.31 -2.25
C ARG A 59 -18.44 18.23 -2.70
N ALA A 60 -19.70 18.38 -2.31
CA ALA A 60 -20.72 17.38 -2.58
C ALA A 60 -20.90 17.11 -4.08
N GLU A 61 -20.72 18.14 -4.91
CA GLU A 61 -20.76 18.07 -6.36
C GLU A 61 -19.61 17.26 -6.99
N SER A 62 -18.57 16.93 -6.23
CA SER A 62 -17.40 16.16 -6.70
C SER A 62 -17.34 14.74 -6.15
N TYR A 63 -18.24 14.36 -5.22
CA TYR A 63 -18.16 13.07 -4.53
C TYR A 63 -18.29 11.86 -5.46
N ASP A 64 -19.12 11.95 -6.50
CA ASP A 64 -19.30 10.86 -7.47
C ASP A 64 -18.00 10.53 -8.23
N GLU A 65 -17.17 11.55 -8.51
CA GLU A 65 -15.86 11.36 -9.17
C GLU A 65 -14.75 11.01 -8.17
N MET A 66 -14.86 11.49 -6.92
CA MET A 66 -13.86 11.24 -5.87
C MET A 66 -13.91 9.81 -5.34
N PHE A 67 -15.13 9.26 -5.17
CA PHE A 67 -15.38 7.98 -4.51
C PHE A 67 -15.88 6.94 -5.52
N VAL A 68 -14.96 6.45 -6.37
CA VAL A 68 -15.29 5.51 -7.47
C VAL A 68 -15.02 4.04 -7.12
N SER A 69 -15.21 3.63 -5.86
CA SER A 69 -15.15 2.20 -5.52
C SER A 69 -16.35 1.45 -6.09
N ASN A 70 -16.15 0.17 -6.42
CA ASN A 70 -17.24 -0.76 -6.74
C ASN A 70 -18.08 -1.15 -5.50
N SER A 71 -17.76 -0.62 -4.31
CA SER A 71 -18.46 -0.86 -3.05
C SER A 71 -18.97 0.45 -2.45
N SER A 72 -20.29 0.55 -2.26
CA SER A 72 -20.94 1.69 -1.59
C SER A 72 -20.39 1.88 -0.18
N GLU A 73 -20.24 0.79 0.58
CA GLU A 73 -19.70 0.83 1.95
C GLU A 73 -18.30 1.44 1.99
N MET A 74 -17.46 1.11 1.00
CA MET A 74 -16.12 1.67 0.89
C MET A 74 -16.15 3.17 0.56
N ASN A 75 -17.08 3.60 -0.29
CA ASN A 75 -17.27 5.01 -0.61
C ASN A 75 -17.76 5.79 0.62
N ASP A 76 -18.71 5.24 1.37
CA ASP A 76 -19.23 5.82 2.61
C ASP A 76 -18.17 5.90 3.70
N TYR A 77 -17.32 4.87 3.83
CA TYR A 77 -16.16 4.87 4.70
C TYR A 77 -15.17 5.99 4.34
N ARG A 78 -14.80 6.12 3.05
CA ARG A 78 -13.86 7.16 2.60
C ARG A 78 -14.40 8.57 2.82
N LEU A 79 -15.69 8.80 2.54
CA LEU A 79 -16.35 10.06 2.86
C LEU A 79 -16.36 10.33 4.37
N SER A 80 -16.65 9.31 5.18
CA SER A 80 -16.62 9.42 6.64
C SER A 80 -15.23 9.75 7.17
N LEU A 81 -14.19 9.14 6.59
CA LEU A 81 -12.79 9.42 6.91
C LEU A 81 -12.41 10.86 6.56
N LEU A 82 -12.77 11.33 5.35
CA LEU A 82 -12.50 12.69 4.91
C LEU A 82 -13.16 13.72 5.85
N ARG A 83 -14.42 13.51 6.22
CA ARG A 83 -15.13 14.37 7.18
C ARG A 83 -14.43 14.38 8.54
N ALA A 84 -14.12 13.21 9.09
CA ALA A 84 -13.42 13.09 10.37
C ALA A 84 -12.07 13.82 10.36
N VAL A 85 -11.29 13.69 9.29
CA VAL A 85 -10.00 14.36 9.10
C VAL A 85 -10.17 15.89 9.06
N CYS A 86 -11.21 16.39 8.40
CA CYS A 86 -11.50 17.83 8.34
C CYS A 86 -12.01 18.40 9.66
N GLU A 87 -12.63 17.59 10.50
CA GLU A 87 -13.18 17.98 11.81
C GLU A 87 -12.12 17.91 12.93
N SER A 88 -11.19 16.95 12.84
CA SER A 88 -10.22 16.62 13.90
C SER A 88 -9.16 17.71 14.10
N PRO A 89 -8.94 18.23 15.33
CA PRO A 89 -7.85 19.16 15.62
C PRO A 89 -6.46 18.67 15.20
N ARG A 90 -6.23 17.35 15.22
CA ARG A 90 -4.96 16.74 14.82
C ARG A 90 -4.72 16.84 13.31
N PHE A 91 -5.76 16.72 12.49
CA PHE A 91 -5.63 16.59 11.03
C PHE A 91 -6.21 17.75 10.22
N ARG A 92 -7.10 18.57 10.78
CA ARG A 92 -7.80 19.64 10.05
C ARG A 92 -6.89 20.75 9.50
N GLY A 93 -5.66 20.82 10.01
CA GLY A 93 -4.62 21.73 9.53
C GLY A 93 -3.87 21.23 8.29
N LEU A 94 -4.10 19.98 7.87
CA LEU A 94 -3.43 19.39 6.71
C LEU A 94 -3.75 20.14 5.42
N ARG A 95 -2.76 20.13 4.53
CA ARG A 95 -2.94 20.52 3.13
C ARG A 95 -2.55 19.35 2.23
N VAL A 96 -3.13 19.28 1.05
CA VAL A 96 -2.91 18.20 0.09
C VAL A 96 -2.76 18.75 -1.32
N GLY A 97 -1.92 18.11 -2.12
CA GLY A 97 -1.69 18.45 -3.52
C GLY A 97 -0.70 17.51 -4.17
N GLU A 98 -0.09 17.97 -5.27
CA GLU A 98 0.79 17.16 -6.11
C GLU A 98 0.13 15.85 -6.54
N TYR A 99 -1.16 15.90 -6.90
CA TYR A 99 -1.89 14.70 -7.29
C TYR A 99 -1.41 14.20 -8.66
N ASP A 100 -1.06 12.92 -8.73
CA ASP A 100 -0.73 12.22 -9.96
C ASP A 100 -1.53 10.92 -9.99
N GLU A 101 -2.18 10.63 -11.12
CA GLU A 101 -2.87 9.37 -11.38
C GLU A 101 -2.60 8.96 -12.82
N ARG A 102 -2.15 7.72 -12.99
CA ARG A 102 -1.82 7.15 -14.30
C ARG A 102 -2.38 5.74 -14.38
N LEU A 103 -3.18 5.51 -15.41
CA LEU A 103 -3.68 4.21 -15.80
C LEU A 103 -3.24 3.95 -17.24
N ASP A 104 -2.38 2.95 -17.43
CA ASP A 104 -1.89 2.54 -18.74
C ASP A 104 -2.09 1.03 -18.89
N GLU A 105 -3.05 0.63 -19.73
CA GLU A 105 -3.35 -0.79 -19.97
C GLU A 105 -2.22 -1.50 -20.72
N GLY A 106 -1.50 -0.79 -21.59
CA GLY A 106 -0.42 -1.35 -22.40
C GLY A 106 0.78 -1.72 -21.56
N GLU A 107 1.19 -0.82 -20.67
CA GLU A 107 2.25 -1.08 -19.69
C GLU A 107 1.77 -1.86 -18.47
N GLN A 108 0.45 -2.08 -18.34
CA GLN A 108 -0.19 -2.66 -17.17
C GLN A 108 0.14 -1.88 -15.89
N GLN A 109 0.10 -0.55 -16.00
CA GLN A 109 0.41 0.36 -14.89
C GLN A 109 -0.88 0.86 -14.25
N GLN A 110 -0.94 0.76 -12.94
CA GLN A 110 -1.83 1.58 -12.12
C GLN A 110 -1.02 2.32 -11.06
N PHE A 111 -0.91 3.63 -11.21
CA PHE A 111 -0.17 4.48 -10.27
C PHE A 111 -1.06 5.64 -9.81
N ALA A 112 -1.04 5.93 -8.52
CA ALA A 112 -1.50 7.21 -8.01
C ALA A 112 -0.73 7.61 -6.76
N ALA A 113 -0.49 8.91 -6.63
CA ALA A 113 0.21 9.50 -5.50
C ALA A 113 -0.32 10.89 -5.19
N MET A 114 -0.16 11.30 -3.93
CA MET A 114 -0.41 12.67 -3.49
C MET A 114 0.52 13.02 -2.32
N THR A 115 0.76 14.32 -2.13
CA THR A 115 1.60 14.82 -1.05
C THR A 115 0.77 15.63 -0.07
N PHE A 116 0.87 15.27 1.21
CA PHE A 116 0.30 16.02 2.32
C PHE A 116 1.37 16.92 2.95
N ASP A 117 1.04 18.18 3.18
CA ASP A 117 1.83 19.09 3.99
C ASP A 117 1.31 19.04 5.43
N LEU A 118 2.17 18.58 6.34
CA LEU A 118 1.87 18.42 7.76
C LEU A 118 2.11 19.73 8.55
N GLY A 119 2.57 20.78 7.89
CA GLY A 119 2.97 22.05 8.49
C GLY A 119 4.49 22.23 8.57
N ALA A 120 4.90 23.48 8.79
CA ALA A 120 6.31 23.89 8.72
C ALA A 120 7.27 23.10 9.62
N ASP A 121 6.79 22.62 10.77
CA ASP A 121 7.59 21.91 11.77
C ASP A 121 7.58 20.37 11.59
N PHE A 122 6.65 19.84 10.78
CA PHE A 122 6.39 18.40 10.67
C PHE A 122 6.73 17.81 9.29
N GLY A 123 6.94 18.67 8.29
CA GLY A 123 7.39 18.28 6.97
C GLY A 123 6.27 17.77 6.06
N LEU A 124 6.63 16.91 5.11
CA LEU A 124 5.71 16.38 4.10
C LEU A 124 5.48 14.88 4.31
N TYR A 125 4.31 14.41 3.91
CA TYR A 125 3.98 12.99 3.79
C TYR A 125 3.61 12.66 2.34
N VAL A 126 4.39 11.83 1.67
CA VAL A 126 4.07 11.30 0.33
C VAL A 126 3.28 10.01 0.50
N ALA A 127 2.05 10.00 0.00
CA ALA A 127 1.17 8.84 0.04
C ALA A 127 1.08 8.20 -1.35
N PHE A 128 1.38 6.91 -1.42
CA PHE A 128 1.18 6.09 -2.62
C PHE A 128 -0.09 5.25 -2.46
N ARG A 129 -0.99 5.35 -3.45
CA ARG A 129 -2.24 4.57 -3.47
C ARG A 129 -1.93 3.11 -3.76
N GLY A 130 -2.59 2.21 -3.04
CA GLY A 130 -2.63 0.80 -3.43
C GLY A 130 -3.48 0.56 -4.67
N THR A 131 -3.77 -0.70 -4.95
CA THR A 131 -4.65 -1.07 -6.07
C THR A 131 -6.11 -0.75 -5.73
N ASP A 132 -6.84 -0.11 -6.64
CA ASP A 132 -8.26 0.27 -6.48
C ASP A 132 -9.24 -0.88 -6.76
N GLY A 133 -8.72 -2.10 -6.86
CA GLY A 133 -9.45 -3.31 -7.20
C GLY A 133 -9.43 -3.65 -8.68
N THR A 134 -9.10 -2.72 -9.59
CA THR A 134 -9.14 -2.97 -11.04
C THR A 134 -8.26 -4.15 -11.48
N LEU A 135 -8.70 -4.82 -12.56
CA LEU A 135 -7.97 -5.94 -13.17
C LEU A 135 -6.54 -5.58 -13.58
N VAL A 136 -6.30 -4.33 -14.02
CA VAL A 136 -4.97 -3.83 -14.40
C VAL A 136 -4.06 -3.73 -13.18
N GLY A 137 -4.53 -3.10 -12.09
CA GLY A 137 -3.74 -2.97 -10.87
C GLY A 137 -3.41 -4.33 -10.25
N TRP A 138 -4.36 -5.27 -10.31
CA TRP A 138 -4.16 -6.65 -9.83
C TRP A 138 -3.11 -7.42 -10.63
N LYS A 139 -3.08 -7.24 -11.95
CA LYS A 139 -2.08 -7.88 -12.80
C LYS A 139 -0.67 -7.36 -12.49
N GLU A 140 -0.54 -6.05 -12.32
CA GLU A 140 0.73 -5.43 -11.92
C GLU A 140 1.21 -5.95 -10.57
N ASP A 141 0.29 -6.13 -9.61
CA ASP A 141 0.61 -6.64 -8.27
C ASP A 141 1.25 -8.03 -8.31
N PHE A 142 0.66 -8.95 -9.07
CA PHE A 142 1.24 -10.26 -9.27
C PHE A 142 2.56 -10.21 -10.02
N ASN A 143 2.67 -9.33 -11.01
CA ASN A 143 3.90 -9.17 -11.78
C ASN A 143 5.07 -8.75 -10.88
N MET A 144 4.86 -8.15 -9.71
CA MET A 144 5.95 -7.85 -8.75
C MET A 144 6.74 -9.11 -8.32
N ALA A 145 6.16 -10.30 -8.42
CA ALA A 145 6.83 -11.55 -8.09
C ALA A 145 7.80 -12.06 -9.17
N VAL A 146 7.72 -11.51 -10.37
CA VAL A 146 8.45 -11.98 -11.56
C VAL A 146 9.14 -10.86 -12.35
N ARG A 147 8.73 -9.61 -12.13
CA ARG A 147 9.25 -8.41 -12.77
C ARG A 147 9.57 -7.38 -11.70
N CYS A 148 10.78 -6.85 -11.73
CA CYS A 148 11.14 -5.70 -10.93
C CYS A 148 12.19 -4.84 -11.67
N PRO A 149 11.96 -3.52 -11.83
CA PRO A 149 10.79 -2.80 -11.36
C PRO A 149 9.51 -3.09 -12.16
N VAL A 150 8.36 -3.05 -11.49
CA VAL A 150 7.08 -2.82 -12.17
C VAL A 150 6.91 -1.33 -12.48
N PRO A 151 6.10 -0.94 -13.49
CA PRO A 151 5.99 0.45 -13.90
C PRO A 151 5.59 1.42 -12.77
N SER A 152 4.71 1.03 -11.86
CA SER A 152 4.28 1.86 -10.72
C SER A 152 5.41 2.11 -9.70
N GLN A 153 6.33 1.16 -9.50
CA GLN A 153 7.53 1.34 -8.68
C GLN A 153 8.43 2.45 -9.25
N GLU A 154 8.65 2.45 -10.57
CA GLU A 154 9.43 3.49 -11.25
C GLU A 154 8.74 4.87 -11.17
N SER A 155 7.42 4.93 -11.33
CA SER A 155 6.66 6.17 -11.12
C SER A 155 6.75 6.67 -9.68
N ALA A 156 6.69 5.77 -8.69
CA ALA A 156 6.84 6.12 -7.28
C ALA A 156 8.22 6.71 -6.96
N TYR A 157 9.28 6.11 -7.51
CA TYR A 157 10.63 6.67 -7.42
C TYR A 157 10.69 8.08 -7.99
N ARG A 158 10.25 8.28 -9.25
CA ARG A 158 10.26 9.59 -9.92
C ARG A 158 9.43 10.64 -9.18
N TYR A 159 8.30 10.23 -8.64
CA TYR A 159 7.44 11.11 -7.85
C TYR A 159 8.16 11.59 -6.59
N ALA A 160 8.66 10.66 -5.76
CA ALA A 160 9.36 11.01 -4.52
C ALA A 160 10.64 11.81 -4.79
N ASP A 161 11.36 11.49 -5.86
CA ASP A 161 12.57 12.20 -6.27
C ASP A 161 12.29 13.66 -6.64
N SER A 162 11.25 13.88 -7.43
CA SER A 162 10.78 15.22 -7.78
C SER A 162 10.32 16.03 -6.57
N ILE A 163 9.64 15.41 -5.60
CA ILE A 163 9.25 16.09 -4.35
C ILE A 163 10.50 16.48 -3.55
N LEU A 164 11.50 15.60 -3.43
CA LEU A 164 12.77 15.92 -2.78
C LEU A 164 13.45 17.11 -3.44
N ASP A 165 13.57 17.10 -4.77
CA ASP A 165 14.23 18.13 -5.57
C ASP A 165 13.51 19.48 -5.44
N ARG A 166 12.19 19.51 -5.67
CA ARG A 166 11.36 20.74 -5.62
C ARG A 166 11.17 21.32 -4.22
N THR A 167 11.56 20.58 -3.18
CA THR A 167 11.54 21.04 -1.78
C THR A 167 12.93 21.32 -1.23
N GLU A 168 13.97 21.10 -2.03
CA GLU A 168 15.33 21.52 -1.69
C GLU A 168 15.39 23.05 -1.65
N ARG A 169 15.71 23.61 -0.47
CA ARG A 169 15.79 25.06 -0.31
C ARG A 169 17.18 25.56 -0.71
N PHE A 170 17.23 26.63 -1.50
CA PHE A 170 18.48 27.27 -1.91
C PHE A 170 19.01 28.20 -0.79
N LEU A 171 20.25 27.96 -0.34
CA LEU A 171 21.20 28.82 0.39
C LEU A 171 20.75 29.70 1.61
N SER A 172 19.46 29.85 1.95
CA SER A 172 18.99 30.84 2.96
C SER A 172 17.99 30.31 3.99
N ALA A 173 17.64 29.01 3.98
CA ALA A 173 16.76 28.42 4.98
C ALA A 173 17.52 27.52 5.96
N LYS A 174 17.10 27.50 7.24
CA LYS A 174 17.76 26.73 8.31
C LYS A 174 17.82 25.21 8.03
N LYS A 175 16.83 24.63 7.34
CA LYS A 175 16.77 23.21 6.92
C LYS A 175 15.69 23.02 5.83
N SER A 176 15.90 22.12 4.87
CA SER A 176 14.84 21.63 3.99
C SER A 176 13.86 20.74 4.78
N PRO A 177 12.57 20.67 4.42
CA PRO A 177 11.61 19.85 5.16
C PRO A 177 11.99 18.37 5.09
N ASP A 178 11.81 17.65 6.20
CA ASP A 178 11.86 16.20 6.22
C ASP A 178 10.62 15.63 5.51
N ILE A 179 10.77 14.44 4.92
CA ILE A 179 9.74 13.75 4.18
C ILE A 179 9.49 12.40 4.83
N MET A 180 8.23 12.09 5.08
CA MET A 180 7.77 10.75 5.36
C MET A 180 7.13 10.20 4.09
N ILE A 181 7.28 8.91 3.83
CA ILE A 181 6.65 8.26 2.68
C ILE A 181 5.91 7.02 3.14
N GLY A 182 4.78 6.71 2.52
CA GLY A 182 4.08 5.49 2.87
C GLY A 182 2.92 5.16 1.96
N GLY A 183 2.32 4.01 2.23
CA GLY A 183 1.13 3.58 1.53
C GLY A 183 0.58 2.27 2.11
N HIS A 184 -0.61 1.94 1.64
CA HIS A 184 -1.30 0.71 1.94
C HIS A 184 -1.25 -0.25 0.73
N SER A 185 -1.19 -1.56 0.96
CA SER A 185 -1.15 -2.57 -0.10
C SER A 185 0.02 -2.33 -1.07
N LYS A 186 -0.20 -2.32 -2.39
CA LYS A 186 0.82 -1.93 -3.40
C LYS A 186 1.54 -0.62 -3.05
N GLY A 187 0.84 0.35 -2.46
CA GLY A 187 1.40 1.64 -2.02
C GLY A 187 2.52 1.49 -0.99
N GLY A 188 2.43 0.52 -0.09
CA GLY A 188 3.48 0.24 0.90
C GLY A 188 4.76 -0.29 0.25
N ASN A 189 4.61 -1.14 -0.78
CA ASN A 189 5.74 -1.60 -1.60
C ASN A 189 6.39 -0.42 -2.35
N MET A 190 5.57 0.37 -3.05
CA MET A 190 6.05 1.56 -3.78
C MET A 190 6.82 2.54 -2.89
N ALA A 191 6.37 2.75 -1.64
CA ALA A 191 7.08 3.58 -0.67
C ALA A 191 8.49 3.05 -0.38
N VAL A 192 8.60 1.76 -0.03
CA VAL A 192 9.90 1.13 0.24
C VAL A 192 10.81 1.16 -0.98
N TYR A 193 10.26 0.88 -2.17
CA TYR A 193 11.00 0.90 -3.43
C TYR A 193 11.55 2.30 -3.74
N ALA A 194 10.72 3.33 -3.63
CA ALA A 194 11.12 4.71 -3.92
C ALA A 194 12.26 5.18 -3.00
N ALA A 195 12.17 4.94 -1.69
CA ALA A 195 13.25 5.27 -0.76
C ALA A 195 14.54 4.49 -1.05
N MET A 196 14.42 3.22 -1.41
CA MET A 196 15.57 2.39 -1.77
C MET A 196 16.27 2.96 -3.01
N GLN A 197 15.52 3.30 -4.06
CA GLN A 197 16.08 3.85 -5.29
C GLN A 197 16.73 5.21 -5.08
N ILE A 198 16.11 6.11 -4.30
CA ILE A 198 16.72 7.39 -3.93
C ILE A 198 18.06 7.16 -3.20
N THR A 199 18.10 6.19 -2.30
CA THR A 199 19.34 5.81 -1.59
C THR A 199 20.37 5.19 -2.53
N GLN A 200 19.94 4.37 -3.50
CA GLN A 200 20.81 3.78 -4.51
C GLN A 200 21.45 4.87 -5.39
N SER A 201 20.68 5.87 -5.82
CA SER A 201 21.21 7.01 -6.58
C SER A 201 22.21 7.85 -5.77
N ASP A 202 21.97 8.05 -4.47
CA ASP A 202 22.94 8.72 -3.59
C ASP A 202 24.26 7.92 -3.46
N ILE A 203 24.17 6.58 -3.38
CA ILE A 203 25.35 5.69 -3.37
C ILE A 203 26.14 5.84 -4.67
N GLU A 204 25.46 5.79 -5.81
CA GLU A 204 26.08 5.90 -7.13
C GLU A 204 26.78 7.26 -7.30
N ALA A 205 26.10 8.37 -6.98
CA ALA A 205 26.67 9.70 -7.04
C ALA A 205 27.91 9.87 -6.12
N THR A 206 27.86 9.25 -4.93
CA THR A 206 28.99 9.27 -3.99
C THR A 206 30.16 8.46 -4.52
N ASN A 207 29.92 7.29 -5.11
CA ASN A 207 30.96 6.43 -5.69
C ASN A 207 31.64 7.11 -6.89
N GLU A 208 30.86 7.74 -7.77
CA GLU A 208 31.39 8.51 -8.91
C GLU A 208 32.25 9.69 -8.45
N ARG A 209 31.85 10.37 -7.38
CA ARG A 209 32.64 11.45 -6.78
C ARG A 209 33.94 10.92 -6.16
N ALA A 210 33.88 9.81 -5.44
CA ALA A 210 35.07 9.18 -4.87
C ALA A 210 36.06 8.75 -5.96
N GLN A 211 35.58 8.10 -7.02
CA GLN A 211 36.39 7.68 -8.16
C GLN A 211 37.08 8.87 -8.83
N ARG A 212 36.35 9.98 -9.06
CA ARG A 212 36.93 11.23 -9.60
C ARG A 212 38.03 11.84 -8.72
N LEU A 213 37.96 11.61 -7.41
CA LEU A 213 38.94 12.10 -6.43
C LEU A 213 40.05 11.08 -6.12
N GLY A 214 40.07 9.92 -6.77
CA GLY A 214 41.03 8.84 -6.49
C GLY A 214 40.84 8.16 -5.13
N LEU A 215 39.64 8.27 -4.55
CA LEU A 215 39.27 7.65 -3.28
C LEU A 215 38.52 6.34 -3.50
N LEU A 216 38.61 5.43 -2.53
CA LEU A 216 37.82 4.20 -2.52
C LEU A 216 36.36 4.49 -2.13
N PRO A 217 35.37 3.83 -2.77
CA PRO A 217 33.98 3.84 -2.31
C PRO A 217 33.86 3.43 -0.84
N ALA A 218 33.02 4.13 -0.08
CA ALA A 218 32.64 3.65 1.25
C ALA A 218 31.92 2.30 1.11
N LEU A 219 32.29 1.26 1.85
CA LEU A 219 31.74 -0.10 1.74
C LEU A 219 30.66 -0.44 2.79
N GLY A 220 30.17 0.56 3.52
CA GLY A 220 29.13 0.36 4.55
C GLY A 220 28.81 1.65 5.30
N GLY A 221 27.92 1.55 6.28
CA GLY A 221 27.48 2.69 7.11
C GLY A 221 26.37 3.53 6.49
N SER A 222 26.06 4.66 7.13
CA SER A 222 25.03 5.59 6.65
C SER A 222 25.37 6.14 5.26
N VAL A 223 24.36 6.23 4.40
CA VAL A 223 24.49 6.78 3.04
C VAL A 223 24.17 8.27 3.11
N PRO A 224 25.16 9.16 2.95
CA PRO A 224 24.89 10.60 2.88
C PRO A 224 24.19 10.93 1.57
N GLY A 225 23.26 11.87 1.59
CA GLY A 225 22.59 12.34 0.38
C GLY A 225 21.15 12.75 0.63
N ARG A 226 20.36 12.80 -0.44
CA ARG A 226 18.95 13.21 -0.40
C ARG A 226 18.10 12.24 0.43
N ASN A 227 18.46 10.95 0.44
CA ASN A 227 17.78 9.91 1.23
C ASN A 227 17.71 10.26 2.72
N CYS A 228 18.66 11.03 3.27
CA CYS A 228 18.64 11.43 4.68
C CYS A 228 17.42 12.30 5.04
N ARG A 229 16.77 12.91 4.04
CA ARG A 229 15.52 13.66 4.24
C ARG A 229 14.28 12.76 4.34
N ILE A 230 14.38 11.49 3.92
CA ILE A 230 13.31 10.51 4.13
C ILE A 230 13.43 10.00 5.56
N SER A 231 12.64 10.55 6.48
CA SER A 231 12.77 10.29 7.91
C SER A 231 12.13 8.96 8.33
N ARG A 232 11.00 8.60 7.71
CA ARG A 232 10.26 7.35 7.96
C ARG A 232 9.61 6.82 6.69
N ILE A 233 9.51 5.50 6.59
CA ILE A 233 8.96 4.77 5.45
C ILE A 233 7.90 3.81 5.99
N PHE A 234 6.64 4.01 5.64
CA PHE A 234 5.53 3.20 6.16
C PHE A 234 5.01 2.23 5.09
N SER A 235 4.97 0.95 5.43
CA SER A 235 4.39 -0.09 4.59
C SER A 235 3.26 -0.79 5.35
N HIS A 236 2.02 -0.39 5.07
CA HIS A 236 0.83 -1.01 5.65
C HIS A 236 0.33 -2.13 4.75
N ASP A 237 0.51 -3.35 5.20
CA ASP A 237 0.16 -4.60 4.51
C ASP A 237 0.63 -4.67 3.05
N GLY A 238 1.72 -3.97 2.75
CA GLY A 238 2.38 -4.00 1.45
C GLY A 238 3.33 -5.18 1.31
N PRO A 239 3.36 -5.84 0.14
CA PRO A 239 4.27 -6.94 -0.12
C PRO A 239 5.72 -6.48 -0.04
N GLY A 240 6.62 -7.41 0.30
CA GLY A 240 8.06 -7.19 0.36
C GLY A 240 8.72 -6.94 -1.00
N MET A 241 10.04 -7.04 -1.05
CA MET A 241 10.85 -6.86 -2.26
C MET A 241 11.42 -8.18 -2.75
N SER A 242 12.07 -8.18 -3.91
CA SER A 242 12.81 -9.35 -4.39
C SER A 242 13.98 -9.70 -3.46
N GLN A 243 14.40 -10.98 -3.47
CA GLN A 243 15.56 -11.45 -2.71
C GLN A 243 16.82 -10.60 -2.96
N VAL A 244 17.08 -10.22 -4.21
CA VAL A 244 18.25 -9.42 -4.58
C VAL A 244 18.18 -8.03 -3.95
N MET A 245 17.00 -7.42 -3.93
CA MET A 245 16.81 -6.07 -3.40
C MET A 245 16.96 -6.00 -1.89
N VAL A 246 16.39 -6.95 -1.13
CA VAL A 246 16.50 -6.91 0.34
C VAL A 246 17.93 -7.09 0.84
N HIS A 247 18.81 -7.71 0.04
CA HIS A 247 20.24 -7.84 0.35
C HIS A 247 21.10 -6.70 -0.20
N SER A 248 20.51 -5.75 -0.92
CA SER A 248 21.23 -4.59 -1.44
C SER A 248 21.65 -3.64 -0.32
N ARG A 249 22.76 -2.93 -0.55
CA ARG A 249 23.21 -1.87 0.36
C ARG A 249 22.18 -0.76 0.53
N ALA A 250 21.47 -0.40 -0.55
CA ALA A 250 20.44 0.63 -0.51
C ALA A 250 19.30 0.24 0.44
N TYR A 251 18.83 -1.02 0.37
CA TYR A 251 17.80 -1.53 1.28
C TYR A 251 18.29 -1.54 2.73
N GLN A 252 19.50 -2.03 2.98
CA GLN A 252 20.10 -2.05 4.33
C GLN A 252 20.21 -0.63 4.93
N ALA A 253 20.52 0.37 4.11
CA ALA A 253 20.63 1.77 4.52
C ALA A 253 19.28 2.43 4.87
N ILE A 254 18.16 1.90 4.39
CA ILE A 254 16.82 2.39 4.72
C ILE A 254 16.11 1.52 5.77
N ALA A 255 16.56 0.28 6.00
CA ALA A 255 15.85 -0.72 6.80
C ALA A 255 15.41 -0.24 8.18
N ALA A 256 16.27 0.50 8.90
CA ALA A 256 15.96 1.03 10.24
C ALA A 256 14.87 2.12 10.25
N ARG A 257 14.49 2.65 9.07
CA ARG A 257 13.44 3.66 8.90
C ARG A 257 12.14 3.07 8.37
N ILE A 258 12.09 1.76 8.11
CA ILE A 258 10.90 1.08 7.60
C ILE A 258 10.03 0.61 8.76
N ASP A 259 8.80 1.11 8.80
CA ASP A 259 7.72 0.65 9.65
C ASP A 259 6.78 -0.26 8.84
N LYS A 260 6.87 -1.57 9.06
CA LYS A 260 5.98 -2.55 8.42
C LYS A 260 4.86 -2.95 9.39
N THR A 261 3.61 -2.71 9.01
CA THR A 261 2.43 -3.06 9.81
C THR A 261 1.57 -4.01 8.99
N VAL A 262 1.12 -5.14 9.55
CA VAL A 262 0.27 -6.12 8.85
C VAL A 262 -0.82 -6.64 9.80
N PRO A 263 -2.03 -6.97 9.32
CA PRO A 263 -3.04 -7.61 10.14
C PRO A 263 -2.64 -9.05 10.49
N GLU A 264 -3.21 -9.60 11.57
CA GLU A 264 -2.90 -10.95 12.02
C GLU A 264 -3.27 -12.06 11.02
N SER A 265 -4.19 -11.82 10.09
CA SER A 265 -4.47 -12.72 8.96
C SER A 265 -3.86 -12.25 7.63
N SER A 266 -2.81 -11.43 7.66
CA SER A 266 -2.13 -10.95 6.46
C SER A 266 -1.58 -12.08 5.59
N ILE A 267 -1.92 -12.03 4.30
CA ILE A 267 -1.27 -12.80 3.24
C ILE A 267 -0.46 -11.83 2.35
N ILE A 268 -1.06 -10.71 1.92
CA ILE A 268 -0.47 -9.77 0.97
C ILE A 268 0.80 -9.13 1.53
N GLY A 269 0.77 -8.59 2.75
CA GLY A 269 1.94 -7.99 3.39
C GLY A 269 3.06 -8.99 3.68
N MET A 270 2.77 -10.29 3.63
CA MET A 270 3.72 -11.37 3.83
C MET A 270 4.28 -11.95 2.52
N LEU A 271 3.76 -11.52 1.35
CA LEU A 271 4.32 -11.90 0.07
C LEU A 271 5.69 -11.25 -0.15
N LEU A 272 6.53 -11.92 -0.93
CA LEU A 272 7.91 -11.49 -1.25
C LEU A 272 8.77 -11.36 0.00
N GLN A 273 9.97 -10.80 -0.13
CA GLN A 273 10.98 -10.84 0.92
C GLN A 273 11.03 -9.54 1.71
N SER A 274 11.21 -9.64 3.02
CA SER A 274 11.40 -8.49 3.90
C SER A 274 12.35 -8.88 5.02
N GLN A 275 13.34 -8.03 5.29
CA GLN A 275 14.18 -8.14 6.50
C GLN A 275 13.59 -7.38 7.70
N ILE A 276 12.43 -6.75 7.52
CA ILE A 276 11.76 -5.97 8.55
C ILE A 276 10.76 -6.86 9.27
N LYS A 277 10.92 -6.97 10.59
CA LYS A 277 9.93 -7.65 11.45
C LYS A 277 8.65 -6.81 11.47
N PRO A 278 7.52 -7.33 10.99
CA PRO A 278 6.27 -6.58 11.00
C PRO A 278 5.71 -6.42 12.41
N THR A 279 4.97 -5.34 12.62
CA THR A 279 4.02 -5.21 13.72
C THR A 279 2.71 -5.85 13.30
N PHE A 280 2.29 -6.90 14.02
CA PHE A 280 1.00 -7.54 13.81
C PHE A 280 -0.10 -6.75 14.51
N VAL A 281 -1.22 -6.51 13.84
CA VAL A 281 -2.36 -5.77 14.39
C VAL A 281 -3.65 -6.56 14.32
N LYS A 282 -4.54 -6.28 15.26
CA LYS A 282 -5.91 -6.79 15.26
C LYS A 282 -6.76 -6.05 14.22
N ALA A 283 -7.68 -6.77 13.61
CA ALA A 283 -8.63 -6.24 12.65
C ALA A 283 -10.00 -6.85 12.90
N ASP A 284 -11.05 -6.04 12.81
CA ASP A 284 -12.45 -6.47 12.87
C ASP A 284 -12.92 -6.89 11.47
N ALA A 285 -12.27 -7.91 10.94
CA ALA A 285 -12.59 -8.51 9.66
C ALA A 285 -12.08 -9.95 9.62
N ILE A 286 -12.57 -10.74 8.66
CA ILE A 286 -12.26 -12.16 8.57
C ILE A 286 -11.23 -12.39 7.45
N SER A 287 -10.18 -13.15 7.75
CA SER A 287 -9.24 -13.66 6.74
C SER A 287 -8.64 -12.52 5.89
N ILE A 288 -8.60 -12.67 4.56
CA ILE A 288 -8.05 -11.70 3.62
C ILE A 288 -8.76 -10.33 3.67
N LEU A 289 -9.99 -10.25 4.19
CA LEU A 289 -10.68 -8.96 4.34
C LEU A 289 -10.02 -8.07 5.40
N GLN A 290 -9.22 -8.64 6.30
CA GLN A 290 -8.36 -7.85 7.20
C GLN A 290 -7.32 -7.02 6.45
N HIS A 291 -7.06 -7.30 5.18
CA HIS A 291 -6.25 -6.42 4.33
C HIS A 291 -6.83 -5.01 4.28
N MET A 292 -8.15 -4.82 4.44
CA MET A 292 -8.75 -3.50 4.43
C MET A 292 -8.37 -2.72 5.70
N GLY A 293 -7.59 -1.65 5.54
CA GLY A 293 -7.16 -0.78 6.64
C GLY A 293 -8.33 -0.20 7.47
N SER A 294 -9.50 -0.07 6.86
CA SER A 294 -10.75 0.33 7.53
C SER A 294 -11.17 -0.58 8.69
N SER A 295 -10.72 -1.83 8.70
CA SER A 295 -11.04 -2.81 9.74
C SER A 295 -10.04 -2.81 10.91
N TRP A 296 -8.90 -2.12 10.80
CA TRP A 296 -7.82 -2.24 11.78
C TRP A 296 -8.17 -1.55 13.09
N GLN A 297 -7.94 -2.25 14.20
CA GLN A 297 -8.36 -1.80 15.52
C GLN A 297 -7.33 -0.85 16.14
N VAL A 298 -7.84 0.26 16.69
CA VAL A 298 -7.04 1.28 17.38
C VAL A 298 -7.48 1.38 18.84
N THR A 299 -6.51 1.31 19.75
CA THR A 299 -6.69 1.37 21.20
C THR A 299 -7.12 2.76 21.66
N GLN A 300 -7.56 2.91 22.92
CA GLN A 300 -7.87 4.23 23.50
C GLN A 300 -6.68 5.19 23.58
N SER A 301 -5.46 4.69 23.63
CA SER A 301 -4.25 5.52 23.64
C SER A 301 -3.84 6.06 22.26
N GLY A 302 -4.52 5.63 21.18
CA GLY A 302 -4.22 6.06 19.82
C GLY A 302 -3.19 5.18 19.10
N GLU A 303 -2.96 3.96 19.57
CA GLU A 303 -2.04 3.00 18.96
C GLU A 303 -2.81 1.85 18.29
N PHE A 304 -2.23 1.19 17.30
CA PHE A 304 -2.80 -0.06 16.81
C PHE A 304 -2.89 -1.08 17.93
N GLU A 305 -4.03 -1.78 18.00
CA GLU A 305 -4.16 -2.95 18.85
C GLU A 305 -3.29 -4.07 18.29
N ARG A 306 -2.30 -4.51 19.07
CA ARG A 306 -1.29 -5.46 18.59
C ARG A 306 -1.77 -6.90 18.74
N ALA A 307 -1.49 -7.70 17.72
CA ALA A 307 -1.50 -9.16 17.81
C ALA A 307 -0.08 -9.66 18.14
N SER A 308 0.03 -10.84 18.74
CA SER A 308 1.32 -11.45 19.06
C SER A 308 2.01 -12.05 17.84
N GLU A 309 1.24 -12.61 16.91
CA GLU A 309 1.72 -13.34 15.75
C GLU A 309 0.66 -13.39 14.65
N LEU A 310 1.04 -13.91 13.48
CA LEU A 310 0.08 -14.27 12.44
C LEU A 310 -0.79 -15.44 12.90
N THR A 311 -2.06 -15.39 12.52
CA THR A 311 -2.99 -16.53 12.63
C THR A 311 -2.44 -17.77 11.93
N GLY A 312 -2.73 -18.96 12.45
CA GLY A 312 -2.26 -20.21 11.86
C GLY A 312 -2.69 -20.42 10.40
N GLY A 313 -3.85 -19.91 10.01
CA GLY A 313 -4.33 -19.94 8.62
C GLY A 313 -3.45 -19.10 7.68
N ALA A 314 -3.11 -17.86 8.07
CA ALA A 314 -2.21 -17.02 7.29
C ALA A 314 -0.80 -17.63 7.19
N GLN A 315 -0.28 -18.21 8.27
CA GLN A 315 1.00 -18.92 8.25
C GLN A 315 0.99 -20.12 7.30
N LEU A 316 -0.11 -20.88 7.25
CA LEU A 316 -0.26 -22.03 6.36
C LEU A 316 -0.31 -21.59 4.89
N ILE A 317 -1.12 -20.58 4.57
CA ILE A 317 -1.22 -20.04 3.21
C ILE A 317 0.12 -19.48 2.74
N GLY A 318 0.82 -18.72 3.59
CA GLY A 318 2.16 -18.21 3.30
C GLY A 318 3.14 -19.33 2.93
N LYS A 319 3.22 -20.38 3.76
CA LYS A 319 4.09 -21.55 3.48
C LYS A 319 3.75 -22.26 2.16
N THR A 320 2.46 -22.34 1.81
CA THR A 320 2.02 -22.93 0.54
C THR A 320 2.51 -22.10 -0.65
N ILE A 321 2.38 -20.78 -0.57
CA ILE A 321 2.81 -19.85 -1.61
C ILE A 321 4.35 -19.86 -1.74
N ASP A 322 5.07 -19.79 -0.63
CA ASP A 322 6.54 -19.85 -0.61
C ASP A 322 7.06 -21.15 -1.22
N GLY A 323 6.49 -22.29 -0.79
CA GLY A 323 6.86 -23.60 -1.32
C GLY A 323 6.54 -23.77 -2.81
N TRP A 324 5.53 -23.06 -3.33
CA TRP A 324 5.28 -23.00 -4.76
C TRP A 324 6.31 -22.14 -5.49
N PHE A 325 6.63 -20.95 -4.96
CA PHE A 325 7.68 -20.11 -5.52
C PHE A 325 9.00 -20.88 -5.65
N ASP A 326 9.40 -21.64 -4.62
CA ASP A 326 10.65 -22.42 -4.63
C ASP A 326 10.71 -23.51 -5.72
N ARG A 327 9.56 -23.99 -6.20
CA ARG A 327 9.47 -25.14 -7.14
C ARG A 327 9.25 -24.73 -8.59
N VAL A 328 8.88 -23.48 -8.84
CA VAL A 328 8.37 -23.02 -10.14
C VAL A 328 9.31 -21.97 -10.72
N SER A 329 9.69 -22.15 -11.99
CA SER A 329 10.60 -21.22 -12.69
C SER A 329 9.94 -19.87 -12.93
N GLN A 330 10.73 -18.82 -13.17
CA GLN A 330 10.20 -17.48 -13.44
C GLN A 330 9.22 -17.46 -14.63
N GLU A 331 9.54 -18.10 -15.74
CA GLU A 331 8.64 -18.22 -16.89
C GLU A 331 7.33 -18.94 -16.54
N GLN A 332 7.40 -19.97 -15.69
CA GLN A 332 6.20 -20.69 -15.24
C GLN A 332 5.36 -19.82 -14.31
N ARG A 333 5.98 -19.01 -13.44
CA ARG A 333 5.29 -18.04 -12.59
C ARG A 333 4.57 -16.99 -13.44
N GLU A 334 5.24 -16.45 -14.46
CA GLU A 334 4.63 -15.50 -15.40
C GLU A 334 3.44 -16.11 -16.15
N ARG A 335 3.56 -17.35 -16.61
CA ARG A 335 2.43 -18.07 -17.24
C ARG A 335 1.28 -18.28 -16.25
N ALA A 336 1.58 -18.72 -15.03
CA ALA A 336 0.57 -18.94 -14.00
C ALA A 336 -0.16 -17.64 -13.62
N ILE A 337 0.57 -16.53 -13.47
CA ILE A 337 0.00 -15.21 -13.19
C ILE A 337 -0.94 -14.77 -14.31
N ASN A 338 -0.54 -14.92 -15.57
CA ASN A 338 -1.39 -14.58 -16.73
C ASN A 338 -2.63 -15.48 -16.79
N GLN A 339 -2.50 -16.77 -16.50
CA GLN A 339 -3.64 -17.70 -16.48
C GLN A 339 -4.61 -17.41 -15.33
N ILE A 340 -4.09 -17.09 -14.14
CA ILE A 340 -4.88 -16.65 -13.00
C ILE A 340 -5.63 -15.35 -13.36
N TYR A 341 -4.96 -14.41 -14.04
CA TYR A 341 -5.57 -13.20 -14.59
C TYR A 341 -6.71 -13.52 -15.58
N ASP A 342 -6.49 -14.41 -16.55
CA ASP A 342 -7.50 -14.80 -17.54
C ASP A 342 -8.72 -15.46 -16.88
N ILE A 343 -8.49 -16.29 -15.86
CA ILE A 343 -9.56 -16.91 -15.06
C ILE A 343 -10.40 -15.84 -14.36
N PHE A 344 -9.76 -14.86 -13.73
CA PHE A 344 -10.46 -13.80 -13.00
C PHE A 344 -11.23 -12.86 -13.93
N ALA A 345 -10.61 -12.46 -15.05
CA ALA A 345 -11.28 -11.67 -16.08
C ALA A 345 -12.52 -12.39 -16.65
N ALA A 346 -12.43 -13.71 -16.88
CA ALA A 346 -13.54 -14.51 -17.39
C ALA A 346 -14.67 -14.73 -16.37
N ALA A 347 -14.39 -14.67 -15.07
CA ALA A 347 -15.39 -14.89 -14.02
C ALA A 347 -16.33 -13.69 -13.81
N GLY A 348 -16.00 -12.52 -14.37
CA GLY A 348 -16.82 -11.30 -14.34
C GLY A 348 -16.74 -10.52 -13.02
N TYR A 349 -15.79 -10.83 -12.15
CA TYR A 349 -15.59 -10.10 -10.89
C TYR A 349 -14.53 -9.02 -11.08
N GLY A 350 -14.86 -7.81 -10.61
CA GLY A 350 -13.99 -6.65 -10.74
C GLY A 350 -12.85 -6.60 -9.73
N ASN A 351 -12.90 -7.36 -8.62
CA ASN A 351 -11.87 -7.43 -7.58
C ASN A 351 -11.96 -8.73 -6.73
N ILE A 352 -10.94 -9.00 -5.90
CA ILE A 352 -10.88 -10.20 -5.03
C ILE A 352 -11.85 -10.16 -3.85
N ALA A 353 -12.16 -8.99 -3.31
CA ALA A 353 -13.11 -8.89 -2.20
C ALA A 353 -14.48 -9.39 -2.65
N ASP A 354 -14.93 -8.99 -3.86
CA ASP A 354 -16.16 -9.45 -4.49
C ASP A 354 -16.12 -10.95 -4.79
N LEU A 355 -14.97 -11.47 -5.22
CA LEU A 355 -14.80 -12.90 -5.51
C LEU A 355 -14.84 -13.76 -4.24
N VAL A 356 -14.20 -13.31 -3.17
CA VAL A 356 -14.20 -13.99 -1.87
C VAL A 356 -15.57 -13.87 -1.19
N ALA A 357 -16.24 -12.72 -1.34
CA ALA A 357 -17.61 -12.54 -0.87
C ALA A 357 -18.58 -13.47 -1.63
N ASN A 358 -18.39 -13.66 -2.93
CA ASN A 358 -19.22 -14.52 -3.78
C ASN A 358 -18.56 -15.88 -4.09
N TRP A 359 -17.79 -16.43 -3.15
CA TRP A 359 -16.92 -17.56 -3.42
C TRP A 359 -17.67 -18.83 -3.86
N THR A 360 -18.92 -19.04 -3.40
CA THR A 360 -19.76 -20.19 -3.79
C THR A 360 -20.10 -20.19 -5.28
N ASP A 361 -20.26 -18.99 -5.87
CA ASP A 361 -20.60 -18.80 -7.28
C ASP A 361 -19.34 -18.65 -8.14
N SER A 362 -18.27 -18.13 -7.54
CA SER A 362 -16.98 -17.93 -8.19
C SER A 362 -16.21 -19.23 -8.34
N LEU A 363 -16.27 -20.13 -7.35
CA LEU A 363 -15.47 -21.35 -7.30
C LEU A 363 -15.71 -22.28 -8.50
N PRO A 364 -16.96 -22.57 -8.94
CA PRO A 364 -17.18 -23.39 -10.13
C PRO A 364 -16.63 -22.75 -11.41
N LYS A 365 -16.71 -21.41 -11.54
CA LYS A 365 -16.17 -20.67 -12.69
C LYS A 365 -14.64 -20.70 -12.71
N ILE A 366 -14.01 -20.48 -11.55
CA ILE A 366 -12.56 -20.59 -11.38
C ILE A 366 -12.09 -22.02 -11.69
N VAL A 367 -12.78 -23.03 -11.16
CA VAL A 367 -12.44 -24.45 -11.42
C VAL A 367 -12.63 -24.82 -12.89
N ALA A 368 -13.70 -24.34 -13.53
CA ALA A 368 -13.94 -24.56 -14.95
C ALA A 368 -12.85 -23.91 -15.83
N ALA A 369 -12.50 -22.65 -15.55
CA ALA A 369 -11.44 -21.94 -16.27
C ALA A 369 -10.05 -22.55 -15.99
N ALA A 370 -9.80 -23.00 -14.75
CA ALA A 370 -8.57 -23.68 -14.36
C ALA A 370 -8.35 -25.02 -15.11
N ARG A 371 -9.40 -25.67 -15.63
CA ARG A 371 -9.24 -26.90 -16.45
C ARG A 371 -8.43 -26.65 -17.73
N GLY A 372 -8.43 -25.43 -18.25
CA GLY A 372 -7.65 -25.00 -19.42
C GLY A 372 -6.21 -24.56 -19.10
N THR A 373 -5.84 -24.48 -17.83
CA THR A 373 -4.50 -24.02 -17.39
C THR A 373 -3.50 -25.17 -17.25
N ASP A 374 -2.21 -24.87 -17.09
CA ASP A 374 -1.21 -25.93 -16.90
C ASP A 374 -1.35 -26.64 -15.55
N VAL A 375 -0.71 -27.81 -15.42
CA VAL A 375 -0.85 -28.67 -14.23
C VAL A 375 -0.31 -27.99 -12.96
N GLN A 376 0.76 -27.19 -13.07
CA GLN A 376 1.34 -26.51 -11.91
C GLN A 376 0.43 -25.39 -11.41
N THR A 377 -0.19 -24.64 -12.31
CA THR A 377 -1.19 -23.61 -11.98
C THR A 377 -2.41 -24.23 -11.29
N ARG A 378 -2.90 -25.38 -11.77
CA ARG A 378 -4.01 -26.11 -11.13
C ARG A 378 -3.69 -26.61 -9.73
N GLU A 379 -2.50 -27.19 -9.52
CA GLU A 379 -2.10 -27.66 -8.20
C GLU A 379 -1.89 -26.50 -7.22
N LEU A 380 -1.33 -25.36 -7.64
CA LEU A 380 -1.25 -24.16 -6.79
C LEU A 380 -2.63 -23.72 -6.32
N ILE A 381 -3.56 -23.53 -7.26
CA ILE A 381 -4.93 -23.09 -6.98
C ILE A 381 -5.57 -24.02 -5.96
N LYS A 382 -5.46 -25.33 -6.18
CA LYS A 382 -6.01 -26.38 -5.31
C LYS A 382 -5.38 -26.40 -3.91
N ASP A 383 -4.06 -26.23 -3.80
CA ASP A 383 -3.37 -26.27 -2.52
C ASP A 383 -3.60 -25.00 -1.69
N VAL A 384 -3.68 -23.82 -2.34
CA VAL A 384 -4.14 -22.58 -1.70
C VAL A 384 -5.58 -22.76 -1.19
N PHE A 385 -6.47 -23.33 -1.99
CA PHE A 385 -7.86 -23.57 -1.56
C PHE A 385 -7.97 -24.52 -0.36
N LYS A 386 -7.17 -25.60 -0.31
CA LYS A 386 -7.14 -26.50 0.86
C LYS A 386 -6.61 -25.83 2.13
N ALA A 387 -5.75 -24.82 1.99
CA ALA A 387 -5.16 -24.11 3.11
C ALA A 387 -6.11 -23.07 3.74
N ILE A 388 -7.24 -22.74 3.10
CA ILE A 388 -8.27 -21.86 3.66
C ILE A 388 -9.08 -22.64 4.72
N PRO A 389 -9.11 -22.21 5.99
CA PRO A 389 -9.87 -22.90 7.03
C PRO A 389 -11.37 -23.00 6.71
N ALA A 390 -11.99 -24.15 6.99
CA ALA A 390 -13.41 -24.39 6.74
C ALA A 390 -14.35 -23.43 7.51
N SER A 391 -13.88 -22.75 8.55
CA SER A 391 -14.60 -21.69 9.26
C SER A 391 -14.77 -20.43 8.41
N ALA A 392 -13.75 -20.06 7.62
CA ALA A 392 -13.86 -18.98 6.64
C ALA A 392 -14.82 -19.36 5.49
N ALA A 393 -14.82 -20.64 5.08
CA ALA A 393 -15.77 -21.16 4.11
C ALA A 393 -17.22 -21.26 4.65
N LYS A 394 -17.41 -21.54 5.95
CA LYS A 394 -18.73 -21.67 6.57
C LYS A 394 -19.44 -20.34 6.83
N VAL A 395 -18.71 -19.27 7.16
CA VAL A 395 -19.34 -17.95 7.45
C VAL A 395 -19.88 -17.31 6.18
N ALA A 396 -19.17 -17.44 5.06
CA ALA A 396 -19.67 -16.99 3.76
C ALA A 396 -20.86 -17.82 3.23
N VAL A 397 -21.21 -18.94 3.87
CA VAL A 397 -22.45 -19.71 3.64
C VAL A 397 -23.53 -19.36 4.68
N GLY A 398 -23.13 -18.82 5.84
CA GLY A 398 -24.02 -18.42 6.92
C GLY A 398 -24.76 -17.10 6.65
N GLU A 399 -24.11 -16.13 6.00
CA GLU A 399 -24.75 -14.84 5.65
C GLU A 399 -25.79 -14.98 4.53
N LEU A 400 -25.60 -15.91 3.59
CA LEU A 400 -26.58 -16.25 2.54
C LEU A 400 -27.90 -16.85 3.07
N ARG A 401 -27.95 -17.24 4.35
CA ARG A 401 -29.15 -17.77 4.99
C ARG A 401 -29.98 -16.70 5.70
N ASN A 402 -29.37 -15.59 6.12
CA ASN A 402 -30.08 -14.52 6.82
C ASN A 402 -30.77 -13.54 5.86
N ASP A 403 -30.30 -13.39 4.62
CA ASP A 403 -30.95 -12.53 3.60
C ASP A 403 -32.16 -13.18 2.91
N LYS A 404 -32.47 -14.45 3.21
CA LYS A 404 -33.65 -15.15 2.67
C LYS A 404 -34.78 -15.38 3.68
N GLU A 405 -34.60 -14.99 4.93
CA GLU A 405 -35.65 -15.08 5.96
C GLU A 405 -36.22 -13.71 6.38
N GLY A 406 -35.81 -12.63 5.70
CA GLY A 406 -36.31 -11.26 5.94
C GLY A 406 -37.54 -10.83 5.13
N ASP A 407 -37.95 -11.59 4.12
CA ASP A 407 -39.18 -11.35 3.33
C ASP A 407 -40.12 -12.56 3.49
N ALA A 408 -40.84 -12.59 4.60
CA ALA A 408 -42.04 -13.42 4.79
C ALA A 408 -43.09 -12.68 5.61
#